data_AF-A0A524A4Q6-F1
#
_entry.id   AF-A0A524A4Q6-F1
#
_cell.length_a   1.000
_cell.length_b   1.000
_cell.length_c   1.000
_cell.angle_alpha   90.00
_cell.angle_beta   90.00
_cell.angle_gamma   90.00
#
_symmetry.space_group_name_H-M   'P 1'
#
loop_
_entity.id
_entity.type
_entity.pdbx_description
1 polymer ?
#
loop_
_entity_poly.entity_id
_entity_poly.type
_entity_poly.pdbx_seq_one_letter_code
_entity_poly.pdbx_strand_id
1 'polypeptide(L)'
;MAVLVVALVAIMGPWTFTDLIHVPSEYSCSAPFIRLEDDFCGTPLSWISLFRGMVKGFVYARAGLLWGAMGLVEWAHLFLFGLFLFLLVLPFFSTLLLILRRDRRGGQAFNVAAWGLAAGIGLLIGISSYPKRVLGLWGIWLYIGLAASALILEVLTLAAGRRPSQG
;
A
#
# COMPACT_ATOMS: atom_id res chain seq x y z
N MET A 1 9.80 13.06 10.90
CA MET A 1 8.60 12.77 11.73
C MET A 1 7.31 13.03 10.97
N ALA A 2 7.07 14.24 10.43
CA ALA A 2 5.83 14.56 9.69
C ALA A 2 5.51 13.55 8.56
N VAL A 3 6.51 13.15 7.76
CA VAL A 3 6.37 12.13 6.71
C VAL A 3 5.82 10.79 7.24
N LEU A 4 6.29 10.34 8.41
CA LEU A 4 5.82 9.09 9.02
C LEU A 4 4.37 9.22 9.51
N VAL A 5 4.01 10.38 10.08
CA VAL A 5 2.62 10.64 10.51
C VAL A 5 1.67 10.64 9.33
N VAL A 6 2.02 11.31 8.23
CA VAL A 6 1.21 11.32 7.01
C VAL A 6 1.13 9.92 6.39
N ALA A 7 2.22 9.15 6.41
CA ALA A 7 2.22 7.76 5.96
C ALA A 7 1.24 6.90 6.78
N LEU A 8 1.23 7.05 8.10
CA LEU A 8 0.30 6.33 8.98
C LEU A 8 -1.16 6.72 8.68
N VAL A 9 -1.45 8.00 8.48
CA VAL A 9 -2.80 8.47 8.12
C VAL A 9 -3.23 7.91 6.76
N ALA A 10 -2.34 7.92 5.77
CA ALA A 10 -2.61 7.33 4.45
C ALA A 10 -2.90 5.83 4.54
N ILE A 11 -2.14 5.10 5.37
CA ILE A 11 -2.35 3.67 5.65
C ILE A 11 -3.71 3.42 6.33
N MET A 12 -4.14 4.29 7.25
CA MET A 12 -5.43 4.16 7.93
C MET A 12 -6.64 4.40 7.01
N GLY A 13 -6.43 5.08 5.88
CA GLY A 13 -7.48 5.36 4.91
C GLY A 13 -7.96 4.13 4.13
N PRO A 14 -9.01 4.27 3.32
CA PRO A 14 -9.48 3.26 2.39
C PRO A 14 -8.57 3.20 1.16
N TRP A 15 -8.13 1.98 0.82
CA TRP A 15 -7.21 1.73 -0.30
C TRP A 15 -7.88 1.06 -1.48
N THR A 16 -8.85 0.20 -1.21
CA THR A 16 -9.59 -0.56 -2.21
C THR A 16 -11.01 -0.79 -1.73
N PHE A 17 -11.90 -1.16 -2.66
CA PHE A 17 -13.21 -1.65 -2.32
C PHE A 17 -13.22 -3.18 -2.44
N THR A 18 -13.68 -3.85 -1.39
CA THR A 18 -13.85 -5.32 -1.36
C THR A 18 -15.33 -5.67 -1.23
N ASP A 19 -15.63 -6.97 -1.32
CA ASP A 19 -16.98 -7.52 -1.12
C ASP A 19 -18.02 -6.90 -2.05
N LEU A 20 -17.75 -7.02 -3.36
CA LEU A 20 -18.67 -6.63 -4.42
C LEU A 20 -19.93 -7.49 -4.34
N ILE A 21 -21.01 -6.88 -3.88
CA ILE A 21 -22.33 -7.50 -3.83
C ILE A 21 -23.20 -6.90 -4.93
N HIS A 22 -23.87 -7.76 -5.68
CA HIS A 22 -24.85 -7.34 -6.66
C HIS A 22 -26.14 -6.93 -5.94
N VAL A 23 -26.44 -5.63 -5.98
CA VAL A 23 -27.64 -5.02 -5.39
C VAL A 23 -28.25 -4.14 -6.46
N PRO A 24 -29.42 -4.55 -7.03
CA PRO A 24 -30.06 -3.82 -8.11
C PRO A 24 -30.23 -2.33 -7.78
N SER A 25 -30.08 -1.49 -8.80
CA SER A 25 -30.11 -0.03 -8.69
C SER A 25 -31.32 0.53 -7.92
N GLU A 26 -32.45 -0.17 -7.93
CA GLU A 26 -33.69 0.17 -7.21
C GLU A 26 -33.54 0.14 -5.68
N TYR A 27 -32.65 -0.69 -5.15
CA TYR A 27 -32.40 -0.82 -3.71
C TYR A 27 -31.20 0.02 -3.28
N SER A 28 -31.25 0.61 -2.08
CA SER A 28 -30.13 1.31 -1.49
C SER A 28 -29.12 0.35 -0.85
N CYS A 29 -27.83 0.66 -0.95
CA CYS A 29 -26.80 -0.07 -0.21
C CYS A 29 -26.96 0.24 1.29
N SER A 30 -27.00 -0.79 2.14
CA SER A 30 -26.95 -0.62 3.59
C SER A 30 -25.51 -0.34 4.05
N ALA A 31 -25.34 0.52 5.05
CA ALA A 31 -24.02 0.72 5.65
C ALA A 31 -23.49 -0.62 6.21
N PRO A 32 -22.20 -0.97 6.02
CA PRO A 32 -21.08 -0.12 5.55
C PRO A 32 -20.84 -0.14 4.03
N PHE A 33 -21.73 -0.72 3.23
CA PHE A 33 -21.57 -0.85 1.78
C PHE A 33 -21.87 0.49 1.08
N ILE A 34 -21.06 0.81 0.08
CA ILE A 34 -21.17 2.02 -0.74
C ILE A 34 -21.39 1.59 -2.20
N ARG A 35 -22.34 2.21 -2.90
CA ARG A 35 -22.63 1.92 -4.31
C ARG A 35 -21.46 2.33 -5.20
N LEU A 36 -20.79 1.39 -5.85
CA LEU A 36 -19.64 1.64 -6.73
C LEU A 36 -20.05 1.81 -8.19
N GLU A 37 -20.92 0.92 -8.65
CA GLU A 37 -21.50 0.84 -10.00
C GLU A 37 -23.01 0.64 -9.84
N ASP A 38 -23.80 0.83 -10.91
CA ASP A 38 -25.27 0.88 -10.88
C ASP A 38 -25.89 -0.24 -10.03
N ASP A 39 -25.44 -1.48 -10.24
CA ASP A 39 -25.94 -2.66 -9.51
C ASP A 39 -24.91 -3.27 -8.54
N PHE A 40 -23.82 -2.58 -8.21
CA PHE A 40 -22.78 -3.11 -7.31
C PHE A 40 -22.52 -2.21 -6.12
N CYS A 41 -22.61 -2.78 -4.93
CA CYS A 41 -22.12 -2.16 -3.69
C CYS A 41 -20.82 -2.84 -3.26
N GLY A 42 -19.91 -2.10 -2.63
CA GLY A 42 -18.71 -2.66 -2.01
C GLY A 42 -18.36 -1.95 -0.72
N THR A 43 -17.50 -2.57 0.09
CA THR A 43 -17.04 -1.99 1.35
C THR A 43 -15.65 -1.37 1.18
N PRO A 44 -15.42 -0.13 1.64
CA PRO A 44 -14.09 0.45 1.62
C PRO A 44 -13.21 -0.28 2.63
N LEU A 45 -12.12 -0.87 2.17
CA LEU A 45 -11.20 -1.61 3.01
C LEU A 45 -9.95 -0.78 3.31
N SER A 46 -9.64 -0.64 4.60
CA SER A 46 -8.40 -0.01 5.06
C SER A 46 -7.22 -0.98 4.97
N TRP A 47 -6.01 -0.43 4.91
CA TRP A 47 -4.79 -1.26 4.95
C TRP A 47 -4.68 -2.07 6.24
N ILE A 48 -5.17 -1.55 7.37
CA ILE A 48 -5.16 -2.27 8.65
C ILE A 48 -6.01 -3.54 8.56
N SER A 49 -7.17 -3.46 7.92
CA SER A 49 -8.03 -4.63 7.68
C SER A 49 -7.35 -5.64 6.76
N LEU A 50 -6.71 -5.17 5.67
CA LEU A 50 -5.92 -6.02 4.78
C LEU A 50 -4.79 -6.73 5.51
N PHE A 51 -4.02 -6.00 6.33
CA PHE A 51 -2.91 -6.54 7.08
C PHE A 51 -3.37 -7.59 8.11
N ARG A 52 -4.46 -7.32 8.84
CA ARG A 52 -5.07 -8.30 9.75
C ARG A 52 -5.51 -9.56 9.00
N GLY A 53 -6.13 -9.40 7.83
CA GLY A 53 -6.50 -10.50 6.95
C GLY A 53 -5.29 -11.32 6.52
N MET A 54 -4.21 -10.65 6.11
CA MET A 54 -2.96 -11.28 5.68
C MET A 54 -2.30 -12.09 6.82
N VAL A 55 -2.21 -11.54 8.03
CA VAL A 55 -1.64 -12.26 9.18
C VAL A 55 -2.45 -13.52 9.49
N LYS A 56 -3.79 -13.40 9.52
CA LYS A 56 -4.67 -14.57 9.69
C LYS A 56 -4.47 -15.58 8.57
N GLY A 57 -4.51 -15.13 7.32
CA GLY A 57 -4.34 -15.96 6.13
C GLY A 57 -3.01 -16.71 6.14
N PHE A 58 -1.92 -16.07 6.57
CA PHE A 58 -0.62 -16.72 6.68
C PHE A 58 -0.59 -17.82 7.74
N VAL A 59 -1.20 -17.59 8.90
CA VAL A 59 -1.33 -18.61 9.96
C VAL A 59 -2.16 -19.79 9.48
N TYR A 60 -3.32 -19.52 8.86
CA TYR A 60 -4.18 -20.57 8.28
C TYR A 60 -3.48 -21.34 7.16
N ALA A 61 -2.77 -20.65 6.27
CA ALA A 61 -2.06 -21.27 5.16
C ALA A 61 -0.95 -22.20 5.65
N ARG A 62 -0.21 -21.81 6.71
CA ARG A 62 0.78 -22.70 7.32
C ARG A 62 0.14 -23.94 7.94
N ALA A 63 -0.94 -23.77 8.71
CA ALA A 63 -1.66 -24.90 9.29
C ALA A 63 -2.22 -25.83 8.21
N GLY A 64 -2.82 -25.28 7.16
CA GLY A 64 -3.34 -26.01 6.01
C GLY A 64 -2.25 -26.77 5.26
N LEU A 65 -1.06 -26.19 5.09
CA LEU A 65 0.07 -26.87 4.45
C LEU A 65 0.56 -28.06 5.30
N LEU A 66 0.65 -27.89 6.62
CA LEU A 66 1.08 -28.94 7.55
C LEU A 66 0.08 -30.10 7.63
N TRP A 67 -1.21 -29.82 7.45
CA TRP A 67 -2.28 -30.83 7.46
C TRP A 67 -2.65 -31.35 6.06
N GLY A 68 -1.96 -30.90 5.02
CA GLY A 68 -2.23 -31.30 3.63
C GLY A 68 -3.57 -30.78 3.07
N ALA A 69 -4.21 -29.82 3.75
CA ALA A 69 -5.48 -29.23 3.33
C ALA A 69 -5.32 -28.09 2.31
N MET A 70 -4.10 -27.59 2.10
CA MET A 70 -3.79 -26.50 1.16
C MET A 70 -2.67 -26.92 0.20
N GLY A 71 -2.85 -26.63 -1.09
CA GLY A 71 -1.84 -26.91 -2.11
C GLY A 71 -0.67 -25.93 -2.08
N LEU A 72 0.52 -26.36 -2.56
CA LEU A 72 1.70 -25.49 -2.66
C LEU A 72 1.47 -24.25 -3.55
N VAL A 73 0.66 -24.38 -4.60
CA VAL A 73 0.33 -23.27 -5.52
C VAL A 73 -0.49 -22.19 -4.81
N GLU A 74 -1.51 -22.58 -4.04
CA GLU A 74 -2.34 -21.66 -3.25
C GLU A 74 -1.50 -20.94 -2.20
N TRP A 75 -0.64 -21.69 -1.51
CA TRP A 75 0.31 -21.11 -0.56
C TRP A 75 1.25 -20.10 -1.22
N ALA A 76 1.80 -20.43 -2.39
CA ALA A 76 2.66 -19.53 -3.14
C ALA A 76 1.94 -18.25 -3.56
N HIS A 77 0.68 -18.33 -4.00
CA HIS A 77 -0.13 -17.15 -4.32
C HIS A 77 -0.36 -16.25 -3.10
N LEU A 78 -0.71 -16.82 -1.95
CA LEU A 78 -0.88 -16.07 -0.70
C LEU A 78 0.44 -15.42 -0.26
N PHE A 79 1.54 -16.14 -0.39
CA PHE A 79 2.87 -15.63 -0.05
C PHE A 79 3.29 -14.48 -0.98
N LEU A 80 3.12 -14.62 -2.29
CA LEU A 80 3.41 -13.58 -3.27
C LEU A 80 2.53 -12.34 -3.07
N PHE A 81 1.24 -12.53 -2.79
CA PHE A 81 0.35 -11.44 -2.43
C PHE A 81 0.82 -10.72 -1.16
N GLY A 82 1.21 -11.46 -0.12
CA GLY A 82 1.76 -10.88 1.10
C GLY A 82 3.07 -10.12 0.88
N LEU A 83 3.96 -10.63 0.03
CA LEU A 83 5.19 -9.96 -0.37
C LEU A 83 4.89 -8.65 -1.12
N PHE A 84 3.92 -8.68 -2.04
CA PHE A 84 3.47 -7.50 -2.78
C PHE A 84 2.93 -6.43 -1.83
N LEU A 85 2.12 -6.81 -0.85
CA LEU A 85 1.63 -5.87 0.17
C LEU A 85 2.78 -5.35 1.05
N PHE A 86 3.76 -6.19 1.39
CA PHE A 86 4.91 -5.77 2.18
C PHE A 86 5.73 -4.66 1.48
N LEU A 87 5.82 -4.68 0.15
CA LEU A 87 6.49 -3.62 -0.62
C LEU A 87 5.85 -2.24 -0.41
N LEU A 88 4.54 -2.17 -0.14
CA LEU A 88 3.88 -0.90 0.21
C LEU A 88 4.27 -0.38 1.60
N VAL A 89 4.65 -1.25 2.55
CA VAL A 89 5.08 -0.81 3.89
C VAL A 89 6.60 -0.62 3.98
N LEU A 90 7.36 -1.16 3.03
CA LEU A 90 8.81 -1.04 2.94
C LEU A 90 9.36 0.39 3.10
N PRO A 91 8.83 1.45 2.44
CA PRO A 91 9.37 2.80 2.60
C PRO A 91 9.25 3.35 4.03
N PHE A 92 8.25 2.91 4.80
CA PHE A 92 8.12 3.27 6.21
C PHE A 92 9.31 2.73 7.02
N PHE A 93 9.62 1.43 6.86
CA PHE A 93 10.76 0.81 7.53
C PHE A 93 12.10 1.37 7.04
N SER A 94 12.22 1.64 5.74
CA SER A 94 13.43 2.24 5.17
C SER A 94 13.69 3.64 5.71
N THR A 95 12.66 4.49 5.76
CA THR A 95 12.73 5.84 6.34
C THR A 95 13.09 5.78 7.83
N LEU A 96 12.49 4.85 8.59
CA LEU A 96 12.80 4.64 10.00
C LEU A 96 14.27 4.21 10.19
N LEU A 97 14.76 3.26 9.39
CA LEU A 97 16.15 2.80 9.44
C LEU A 97 17.13 3.91 9.08
N LEU A 98 16.81 4.77 8.11
CA LEU A 98 17.64 5.92 7.78
C LEU A 98 17.75 6.92 8.94
N ILE A 99 16.63 7.19 9.61
CA ILE A 99 16.60 8.07 10.79
C ILE A 99 17.45 7.46 11.92
N LEU A 100 17.38 6.14 12.11
CA LEU A 100 18.08 5.44 13.20
C LEU A 100 19.58 5.23 12.92
N ARG A 101 19.97 4.80 11.72
CA ARG A 101 21.35 4.37 11.43
C ARG A 101 22.31 5.51 11.11
N ARG A 102 21.83 6.74 10.87
CA ARG A 102 22.63 7.95 10.54
C ARG A 102 23.61 7.81 9.36
N ASP A 103 23.76 6.63 8.76
CA ASP A 103 24.49 6.37 7.54
C ASP A 103 23.68 6.85 6.33
N ARG A 104 24.24 7.82 5.62
CA ARG A 104 23.53 8.60 4.59
C ARG A 104 23.66 8.03 3.18
N ARG A 105 24.74 7.33 2.82
CA ARG A 105 24.99 7.03 1.40
C ARG A 105 24.35 5.72 0.94
N GLY A 106 24.56 4.62 1.67
CA GLY A 106 24.00 3.31 1.31
C GLY A 106 22.48 3.24 1.52
N GLY A 107 21.99 3.79 2.63
CA GLY A 107 20.57 3.76 2.96
C GLY A 107 19.69 4.63 2.06
N GLN A 108 20.24 5.72 1.51
CA GLN A 108 19.45 6.67 0.71
C GLN A 108 19.02 6.08 -0.63
N ALA A 109 19.92 5.37 -1.32
CA ALA A 109 19.56 4.69 -2.57
C ALA A 109 18.46 3.63 -2.35
N PHE A 110 18.57 2.86 -1.26
CA PHE A 110 17.56 1.88 -0.87
C PHE A 110 16.22 2.54 -0.54
N ASN A 111 16.22 3.68 0.16
CA ASN A 111 15.00 4.43 0.46
C ASN A 111 14.32 4.98 -0.79
N VAL A 112 15.08 5.54 -1.73
CA VAL A 112 14.54 6.00 -3.01
C VAL A 112 13.93 4.83 -3.78
N ALA A 113 14.60 3.68 -3.85
CA ALA A 113 14.05 2.49 -4.49
C ALA A 113 12.75 2.00 -3.82
N ALA A 114 12.71 1.99 -2.48
CA ALA A 114 11.53 1.59 -1.71
C ALA A 114 10.34 2.52 -1.96
N TRP A 115 10.55 3.84 -1.94
CA TRP A 115 9.50 4.81 -2.26
C TRP A 115 9.06 4.71 -3.72
N GLY A 116 9.98 4.49 -4.66
CA GLY A 116 9.68 4.31 -6.08
C GLY A 116 8.80 3.09 -6.34
N LEU A 117 9.18 1.94 -5.76
CA LEU A 117 8.38 0.71 -5.84
C LEU A 117 7.00 0.89 -5.23
N ALA A 118 6.92 1.49 -4.05
CA ALA A 118 5.63 1.68 -3.39
C ALA A 118 4.73 2.68 -4.13
N ALA A 119 5.30 3.74 -4.72
CA ALA A 119 4.56 4.67 -5.58
C ALA A 119 4.02 3.97 -6.83
N GLY A 120 4.86 3.17 -7.51
CA GLY A 120 4.46 2.42 -8.70
C GLY A 120 3.35 1.41 -8.40
N ILE A 121 3.47 0.67 -7.29
CA ILE A 121 2.43 -0.27 -6.83
C ILE A 121 1.15 0.46 -6.44
N GLY A 122 1.25 1.55 -5.68
CA GLY A 122 0.08 2.36 -5.30
C GLY A 122 -0.65 2.90 -6.52
N LEU A 123 0.09 3.38 -7.53
CA LEU A 123 -0.47 3.85 -8.78
C LEU A 123 -1.15 2.71 -9.56
N LEU A 124 -0.53 1.53 -9.64
CA LEU A 124 -1.11 0.35 -10.29
C LEU A 124 -2.45 -0.04 -9.66
N ILE A 125 -2.51 -0.08 -8.32
CA ILE A 125 -3.74 -0.35 -7.57
C ILE A 125 -4.79 0.75 -7.82
N GLY A 126 -4.37 2.02 -7.85
CA GLY A 126 -5.27 3.14 -8.08
C GLY A 126 -5.92 3.11 -9.47
N ILE A 127 -5.14 2.77 -10.50
CA ILE A 127 -5.62 2.68 -11.89
C ILE A 127 -6.46 1.41 -12.12
N SER A 128 -6.14 0.31 -11.44
CA SER A 128 -6.95 -0.91 -11.54
C SER A 128 -8.25 -0.85 -10.74
N SER A 129 -8.43 0.17 -9.89
CA SER A 129 -9.63 0.37 -9.08
C SER A 129 -10.76 1.04 -9.88
N TYR A 130 -12.01 0.85 -9.43
CA TYR A 130 -13.22 1.33 -10.11
C TYR A 130 -13.19 2.84 -10.43
N PRO A 131 -13.29 3.25 -11.71
CA PRO A 131 -13.05 4.63 -12.15
C PRO A 131 -14.07 5.63 -11.62
N LYS A 132 -15.32 5.20 -11.36
CA LYS A 132 -16.39 6.11 -10.92
C LYS A 132 -16.26 6.60 -9.48
N ARG A 133 -15.49 5.90 -8.62
CA ARG A 133 -15.33 6.26 -7.19
C ARG A 133 -13.89 6.25 -6.68
N VAL A 134 -12.90 6.43 -7.56
CA VAL A 134 -11.50 6.48 -7.12
C VAL A 134 -11.25 7.60 -6.09
N LEU A 135 -12.03 8.69 -6.11
CA LEU A 135 -11.97 9.77 -5.13
C LEU A 135 -12.33 9.33 -3.70
N GLY A 136 -13.14 8.27 -3.54
CA GLY A 136 -13.48 7.70 -2.22
C GLY A 136 -12.31 6.96 -1.56
N LEU A 137 -11.28 6.60 -2.33
CA LEU A 137 -10.08 5.90 -1.88
C LEU A 137 -8.99 6.90 -1.47
N TRP A 138 -9.32 7.87 -0.61
CA TRP A 138 -8.40 8.95 -0.26
C TRP A 138 -7.06 8.46 0.32
N GLY A 139 -7.04 7.28 0.96
CA GLY A 139 -5.82 6.68 1.51
C GLY A 139 -4.75 6.44 0.45
N ILE A 140 -5.15 5.89 -0.71
CA ILE A 140 -4.20 5.59 -1.80
C ILE A 140 -3.64 6.86 -2.43
N TRP A 141 -4.46 7.89 -2.60
CA TRP A 141 -4.03 9.15 -3.20
C TRP A 141 -3.11 9.94 -2.28
N LEU A 142 -3.42 9.99 -0.97
CA LEU A 142 -2.50 10.54 0.02
C LEU A 142 -1.17 9.80 0.01
N TYR A 143 -1.21 8.48 -0.11
CA TYR A 143 -0.01 7.66 -0.16
C TYR A 143 0.85 7.95 -1.41
N ILE A 144 0.23 7.98 -2.60
CA ILE A 144 0.90 8.29 -3.87
C ILE A 144 1.50 9.70 -3.82
N GLY A 145 0.72 10.70 -3.37
CA GLY A 145 1.20 12.08 -3.24
C GLY A 145 2.37 12.20 -2.27
N LEU A 146 2.30 11.50 -1.12
CA LEU A 146 3.40 11.43 -0.17
C LEU A 146 4.63 10.80 -0.80
N ALA A 147 4.49 9.66 -1.49
CA ALA A 147 5.59 8.98 -2.13
C ALA A 147 6.26 9.83 -3.22
N ALA A 148 5.47 10.51 -4.05
CA ALA A 148 5.98 11.44 -5.05
C ALA A 148 6.75 12.60 -4.39
N SER A 149 6.20 13.20 -3.33
CA SER A 149 6.87 14.29 -2.61
C SER A 149 8.19 13.84 -1.96
N ALA A 150 8.22 12.65 -1.35
CA ALA A 150 9.41 12.08 -0.75
C ALA A 150 10.48 11.79 -1.81
N LEU A 151 10.10 11.22 -2.95
CA LEU A 151 11.01 10.97 -4.08
C LEU A 151 11.62 12.27 -4.62
N ILE A 152 10.81 13.31 -4.82
CA ILE A 152 11.29 14.61 -5.30
C ILE A 152 12.31 15.19 -4.32
N LEU A 153 12.00 15.20 -3.02
CA LEU A 153 12.91 15.70 -1.99
C LEU A 153 14.22 14.91 -1.95
N GLU A 154 14.15 13.59 -1.98
CA GLU A 154 15.35 12.74 -1.96
C GLU A 154 16.22 12.96 -3.20
N VAL A 155 15.62 13.04 -4.40
CA VAL A 155 16.35 13.33 -5.64
C VAL A 155 17.00 14.73 -5.59
N LEU A 156 16.30 15.74 -5.07
CA LEU A 156 16.85 17.08 -4.90
C LEU A 156 18.02 17.09 -3.92
N THR A 157 17.94 16.37 -2.81
CA THR A 157 19.05 16.29 -1.84
C THR A 157 20.27 15.56 -2.42
N LEU A 158 20.06 14.51 -3.21
CA LEU A 158 21.13 13.82 -3.93
C LEU A 158 21.79 14.73 -4.98
N ALA A 159 20.99 15.49 -5.73
CA ALA A 159 21.49 16.45 -6.70
C ALA A 159 22.29 17.58 -6.04
N ALA A 160 21.80 18.11 -4.91
CA ALA A 160 22.49 19.14 -4.14
C ALA A 160 23.81 18.64 -3.52
N GLY A 161 23.82 17.41 -2.98
CA GLY A 161 25.02 16.79 -2.41
C GLY A 161 26.08 16.38 -3.43
N ARG A 162 25.73 16.30 -4.72
CA ARG A 162 26.67 16.04 -5.83
C ARG A 162 27.36 17.28 -6.37
N ARG A 163 26.97 18.51 -5.96
CA ARG A 163 27.73 19.70 -6.34
C ARG A 163 29.11 19.60 -5.69
N PRO A 164 30.20 19.44 -6.49
CA PRO A 164 31.53 19.52 -5.94
C PRO A 164 31.68 20.90 -5.33
N SER A 165 32.25 21.00 -4.13
CA SER A 165 32.87 22.26 -3.73
C SER A 165 33.97 22.52 -4.75
N GLN A 166 33.67 23.33 -5.76
CA GLN A 166 34.70 23.95 -6.58
C GLN A 166 35.41 24.96 -5.69
N GLY A 167 36.42 24.47 -4.97
CA GLY A 167 37.49 25.24 -4.38
C GLY A 167 38.74 25.00 -5.21
#